data_AF-A0AAJ0TE89-F1
#
_entry.id   AF-A0AAJ0TE89-F1
#
_cell.length_a   1.000
_cell.length_b   1.000
_cell.length_c   1.000
_cell.angle_alpha   90.00
_cell.angle_beta   90.00
_cell.angle_gamma   90.00
#
_symmetry.space_group_name_H-M   'P 1'
#
loop_
_entity.id
_entity.type
_entity.pdbx_description
1 polymer ?
#
loop_
_entity_poly.entity_id
_entity_poly.type
_entity_poly.pdbx_seq_one_letter_code
_entity_poly.pdbx_strand_id
1 'polypeptide(L)'
;MKIHMEKVLRVSPKSQIVLRKEFRKATGIQPGTVIRERLEGNKIIIEKLDVEKEMEKVEKIAGMIGKKWPKGLSAVQAIREERR
;
A
#
# COMPACT_ATOMS: atom_id res chain seq x y z
N MET A 1 14.62 -8.35 -19.66
CA MET A 1 15.86 -7.56 -19.48
C MET A 1 15.90 -7.09 -18.03
N LYS A 2 16.92 -7.44 -17.25
CA LYS A 2 17.09 -6.89 -15.89
C LYS A 2 17.73 -5.51 -16.02
N ILE A 3 16.99 -4.46 -15.69
CA ILE A 3 17.51 -3.09 -15.69
C ILE A 3 18.09 -2.85 -14.29
N HIS A 4 19.40 -2.64 -14.21
CA HIS A 4 20.07 -2.24 -12.98
C HIS A 4 20.51 -0.78 -13.11
N MET A 5 20.05 0.07 -12.20
CA MET A 5 20.38 1.50 -12.17
C MET A 5 20.62 1.92 -10.73
N GLU A 6 21.71 2.65 -10.50
CA GLU A 6 22.08 3.18 -9.19
C GLU A 6 22.46 4.65 -9.33
N LYS A 7 22.06 5.48 -8.36
CA LYS A 7 22.50 6.87 -8.22
C LYS A 7 22.60 7.22 -6.73
N VAL A 8 23.71 7.83 -6.35
CA VAL A 8 23.86 8.45 -5.03
C VAL A 8 23.11 9.78 -5.01
N LEU A 9 22.28 9.98 -4.00
CA LEU A 9 21.46 11.18 -3.84
C LEU A 9 21.66 11.77 -2.44
N ARG A 10 21.59 13.09 -2.35
CA ARG A 10 21.54 13.80 -1.08
C ARG A 10 20.09 13.93 -0.61
N VAL A 11 19.86 13.66 0.66
CA VAL A 11 18.56 13.90 1.31
C VAL A 11 18.36 15.41 1.47
N SER A 12 17.17 15.90 1.13
CA SER A 12 16.82 17.31 1.27
C SER A 12 16.69 17.70 2.76
N PRO A 13 16.69 19.00 3.11
CA PRO A 13 16.49 19.45 4.49
C PRO A 13 15.17 18.99 5.13
N LYS A 14 14.19 18.58 4.33
CA LYS A 14 12.89 18.07 4.79
C LYS A 14 12.81 16.55 4.79
N SER A 15 13.96 15.86 4.82
CA SER A 15 14.05 14.40 4.76
C SER A 15 13.45 13.80 3.48
N GLN A 16 13.45 14.55 2.37
CA GLN A 16 12.91 14.08 1.09
C GLN A 16 14.03 13.59 0.17
N ILE A 17 13.75 12.53 -0.58
CA ILE A 17 14.59 12.06 -1.69
C ILE A 17 13.90 12.32 -3.02
N VAL A 18 14.66 12.78 -4.02
CA VAL A 18 14.12 13.07 -5.35
C VAL A 18 14.33 11.88 -6.28
N LEU A 19 13.24 11.19 -6.60
CA LEU A 19 13.20 10.16 -7.63
C LEU A 19 13.50 10.77 -9.01
N ARG A 20 14.71 10.49 -9.52
CA ARG A 20 15.19 11.00 -10.81
C ARG A 20 14.31 10.50 -11.97
N LYS A 21 14.28 11.26 -13.06
CA LYS A 21 13.35 11.06 -14.20
C LYS A 21 13.45 9.66 -14.79
N GLU A 22 14.64 9.10 -14.82
CA GLU A 22 14.97 7.79 -15.36
C GLU A 22 14.32 6.68 -14.54
N PHE A 23 14.44 6.74 -13.21
CA PHE A 23 13.77 5.79 -12.30
C PHE A 23 12.25 5.89 -12.40
N ARG A 24 11.70 7.12 -12.42
CA ARG A 24 10.24 7.32 -12.58
C ARG A 24 9.70 6.76 -13.89
N LYS A 25 10.43 6.92 -14.99
CA LYS A 25 10.06 6.33 -16.28
C LYS A 25 10.10 4.81 -16.25
N ALA A 26 11.13 4.23 -15.65
CA ALA A 26 11.29 2.77 -15.57
C ALA A 26 10.21 2.12 -14.68
N THR A 27 9.79 2.79 -13.60
CA THR A 27 8.77 2.27 -12.67
C THR A 27 7.34 2.73 -12.98
N GLY A 28 7.17 3.63 -13.96
CA GLY A 28 5.87 4.21 -14.29
C GLY A 28 5.26 5.07 -13.18
N ILE A 29 6.09 5.65 -12.30
CA ILE A 29 5.67 6.55 -11.22
C ILE A 29 5.52 7.98 -11.78
N GLN A 30 4.33 8.54 -11.63
CA GLN A 30 3.99 9.90 -12.03
C GLN A 30 3.61 10.76 -10.81
N PRO A 31 3.60 12.10 -10.91
CA PRO A 31 3.04 12.93 -9.86
C PRO A 31 1.62 12.47 -9.48
N GLY A 32 1.35 12.35 -8.18
CA GLY A 32 0.07 11.83 -7.66
C GLY A 32 -0.04 10.30 -7.60
N THR A 33 0.93 9.54 -8.11
CA THR A 33 0.94 8.08 -7.97
C THR A 33 1.10 7.68 -6.51
N VAL A 34 0.24 6.78 -6.04
CA VAL A 34 0.36 6.14 -4.72
C VAL A 34 1.48 5.11 -4.77
N ILE A 35 2.36 5.14 -3.76
CA ILE A 35 3.48 4.21 -3.63
C ILE A 35 3.40 3.47 -2.30
N ARG A 36 4.03 2.30 -2.26
CA ARG A 36 4.29 1.54 -1.03
C ARG A 36 5.74 1.73 -0.63
N GLU A 37 5.96 2.12 0.60
CA GLU A 37 7.28 2.19 1.23
C GLU A 37 7.40 1.07 2.27
N ARG A 38 8.52 0.34 2.25
CA ARG A 38 8.84 -0.71 3.23
C ARG A 38 10.30 -0.63 3.66
N LEU A 39 10.55 -0.88 4.94
CA LEU A 39 11.89 -1.03 5.49
C LEU A 39 12.24 -2.52 5.55
N GLU A 40 13.28 -2.92 4.83
CA GLU A 40 13.84 -4.27 4.89
C GLU A 40 15.30 -4.20 5.33
N GLY A 41 15.55 -4.51 6.61
CA GLY A 41 16.86 -4.32 7.24
C GLY A 41 17.25 -2.84 7.23
N ASN A 42 18.30 -2.51 6.48
CA ASN A 42 18.79 -1.13 6.31
C ASN A 42 18.49 -0.55 4.91
N LYS A 43 17.47 -1.09 4.23
CA LYS A 43 17.07 -0.68 2.88
C LYS A 43 15.64 -0.17 2.88
N ILE A 44 15.42 0.96 2.21
CA ILE A 44 14.08 1.44 1.89
C ILE A 44 13.71 0.93 0.51
N ILE A 45 12.60 0.20 0.42
CA ILE A 45 12.04 -0.31 -0.82
C ILE A 45 10.81 0.52 -1.16
N ILE A 46 10.79 1.08 -2.37
CA ILE A 46 9.68 1.87 -2.90
C ILE A 46 9.12 1.17 -4.11
N GLU A 47 7.82 0.89 -4.08
CA GLU A 47 7.10 0.21 -5.16
C GLU A 47 5.88 1.04 -5.57
N LYS A 48 5.55 1.03 -6.86
CA LYS A 48 4.28 1.58 -7.34
C LYS A 48 3.13 0.72 -6.82
N LEU A 49 2.15 1.33 -6.16
CA LEU A 49 0.98 0.62 -5.68
C LEU A 49 -0.08 0.57 -6.78
N ASP A 50 -0.63 -0.61 -7.02
CA ASP A 50 -1.82 -0.80 -7.84
C ASP A 50 -3.05 -0.68 -6.95
N VAL A 51 -3.61 0.54 -6.89
CA VAL A 51 -4.72 0.87 -5.98
C VAL A 51 -5.95 0.04 -6.31
N GLU A 52 -6.24 -0.20 -7.60
CA GLU A 52 -7.38 -1.01 -8.03
C GLU A 52 -7.28 -2.44 -7.50
N LYS A 53 -6.11 -3.07 -7.64
CA LYS A 53 -5.89 -4.41 -7.08
C LYS A 53 -5.97 -4.46 -5.56
N GLU A 54 -5.51 -3.43 -4.86
CA GLU A 54 -5.65 -3.37 -3.41
C GLU A 54 -7.11 -3.20 -2.98
N MET A 55 -7.88 -2.39 -3.71
CA MET A 55 -9.32 -2.24 -3.49
C MET A 55 -10.08 -3.55 -3.72
N GLU A 56 -9.75 -4.30 -4.78
CA GLU A 56 -10.33 -5.63 -5.02
C GLU A 56 -10.08 -6.60 -3.85
N LYS A 57 -8.92 -6.53 -3.21
CA LYS A 57 -8.62 -7.36 -2.03
C LYS A 57 -9.52 -6.97 -0.87
N VAL A 58 -9.71 -5.67 -0.64
CA VAL A 58 -10.60 -5.16 0.40
C VAL A 58 -12.03 -5.65 0.16
N GLU A 59 -12.52 -5.55 -1.08
CA GLU A 59 -13.86 -6.04 -1.45
C GLU A 59 -14.00 -7.55 -1.27
N LYS A 60 -12.99 -8.34 -1.65
CA LYS A 60 -12.97 -9.79 -1.43
C LYS A 60 -13.04 -10.13 0.07
N ILE A 61 -12.24 -9.45 0.89
CA ILE A 61 -12.24 -9.64 2.35
C ILE A 61 -13.60 -9.25 2.92
N ALA A 62 -14.15 -8.10 2.54
CA ALA A 62 -15.47 -7.65 2.96
C ALA A 62 -16.56 -8.66 2.58
N GLY A 63 -16.52 -9.22 1.38
CA GLY A 63 -17.42 -10.28 0.94
C GLY A 63 -17.29 -11.57 1.75
N MET A 64 -16.07 -11.98 2.12
CA MET A 64 -15.86 -13.13 3.00
C MET A 64 -16.41 -12.90 4.41
N ILE A 65 -16.14 -11.72 4.98
CA ILE A 65 -16.65 -11.34 6.31
C ILE A 65 -18.18 -11.30 6.27
N GLY A 66 -18.77 -10.65 5.26
CA GLY A 66 -20.22 -10.57 5.09
C GLY A 66 -20.91 -11.93 4.97
N LYS A 67 -20.28 -12.91 4.31
CA LYS A 67 -20.79 -14.30 4.24
C LYS A 67 -20.78 -15.01 5.59
N LYS A 68 -19.76 -14.75 6.41
CA LYS A 68 -19.62 -15.33 7.76
C LYS A 68 -20.38 -14.54 8.82
N TRP A 69 -20.86 -13.33 8.49
CA TRP A 69 -21.55 -12.46 9.42
C TRP A 69 -22.92 -13.04 9.83
N PRO A 70 -23.28 -13.04 11.12
CA PRO A 70 -24.59 -13.52 11.57
C PRO A 70 -25.70 -12.68 10.95
N LYS A 71 -26.62 -13.31 10.22
CA LYS A 71 -27.79 -12.63 9.67
C LYS A 71 -28.74 -12.26 10.81
N GLY A 72 -29.12 -10.99 10.89
CA GLY A 72 -30.06 -10.47 11.88
C GLY A 72 -29.44 -9.82 13.12
N LEU A 73 -28.11 -9.83 13.26
CA LEU A 73 -27.40 -9.09 14.31
C LEU A 73 -26.64 -7.91 13.71
N SER A 74 -26.93 -6.70 14.19
CA SER A 74 -26.12 -5.53 13.85
C SER A 74 -24.72 -5.64 14.46
N ALA A 75 -23.74 -4.98 13.83
CA ALA A 75 -22.37 -4.88 14.37
C ALA A 75 -22.34 -4.42 15.83
N VAL A 76 -23.24 -3.52 16.20
CA VAL A 76 -23.37 -2.99 17.56
C VAL A 76 -23.91 -4.04 18.55
N GLN A 77 -24.85 -4.89 18.12
CA GLN A 77 -25.39 -5.96 18.97
C GLN A 77 -24.37 -7.07 19.20
N ALA A 78 -23.66 -7.49 18.14
CA ALA A 78 -22.63 -8.53 18.24
C ALA A 78 -21.51 -8.13 19.22
N ILE A 79 -21.03 -6.88 19.17
CA ILE A 79 -20.01 -6.37 20.10
C ILE A 79 -20.54 -6.27 21.54
N ARG A 80 -21.83 -5.97 21.73
CA ARG A 80 -22.44 -5.90 23.07
C ARG A 80 -22.56 -7.27 23.73
N GLU A 81 -22.80 -8.33 22.95
CA GLU A 81 -22.84 -9.72 23.46
C GLU A 81 -21.44 -10.25 23.79
N GLU A 82 -20.42 -9.93 22.99
CA GLU A 82 -19.04 -10.38 23.22
C GLU A 82 -18.39 -9.77 24.47
N ARG A 83 -18.77 -8.54 24.84
CA ARG A 83 -18.25 -7.84 26.02
C ARG A 83 -18.91 -8.26 27.34
N ARG A 84 -19.94 -9.11 27.30
CA ARG A 84 -20.76 -9.49 28.44
C ARG A 84 -20.29 -10.81 29.02
#